data_AF-A0AAU2U691-F1
#
_entry.id   AF-A0AAU2U691-F1
#
_cell.length_a   1.000
_cell.length_b   1.000
_cell.length_c   1.000
_cell.angle_alpha   90.00
_cell.angle_beta   90.00
_cell.angle_gamma   90.00
#
_symmetry.space_group_name_H-M   'P 1'
#
loop_
_entity.id
_entity.type
_entity.pdbx_description
1 polymer ?
#
loop_
_entity_poly.entity_id
_entity_poly.type
_entity_poly.pdbx_seq_one_letter_code
_entity_poly.pdbx_strand_id
1 'polypeptide(L)' 'MTGICATVIGSPDLQADTDLFTHGLTSLNLIRLVGAVQERWGIRLTGLDVHDHPTARQLTLLVESRLNGQSGA' A
#
# COMPACT_ATOMS: atom_id res chain seq x y z
N MET A 1 2.85 6.57 -0.90
CA MET A 1 2.37 5.55 0.05
C MET A 1 3.08 5.50 1.40
N THR A 2 4.37 5.83 1.48
CA THR A 2 5.20 5.59 2.67
C THR A 2 4.55 6.02 3.99
N GLY A 3 3.96 7.21 4.06
CA GLY A 3 3.27 7.67 5.29
C GLY A 3 2.05 6.84 5.70
N ILE A 4 1.31 6.27 4.76
CA ILE A 4 0.17 5.37 5.07
C ILE A 4 0.71 4.04 5.59
N CYS A 5 1.69 3.46 4.89
CA CYS A 5 2.33 2.22 5.31
C CYS A 5 2.98 2.36 6.70
N ALA A 6 3.70 3.46 6.95
CA ALA A 6 4.31 3.79 8.23
C ALA A 6 3.27 3.89 9.35
N THR A 7 2.15 4.57 9.10
CA THR A 7 1.04 4.70 10.05
C THR A 7 0.39 3.36 10.35
N VAL A 8 0.14 2.56 9.32
CA VAL A 8 -0.54 1.27 9.43
C VAL A 8 0.32 0.23 10.13
N ILE A 9 1.63 0.23 9.88
CA ILE A 9 2.58 -0.67 10.55
C ILE A 9 2.97 -0.13 11.94
N GLY A 10 2.74 1.15 12.22
CA GLY A 10 3.16 1.80 13.46
C GLY A 10 4.66 2.06 13.51
N SER A 11 5.33 2.15 12.35
CA SER A 11 6.76 2.39 12.25
C SER A 11 7.03 3.68 11.48
N PRO A 12 7.35 4.79 12.17
CA PRO A 12 7.57 6.09 11.53
C PRO A 12 8.85 6.15 10.68
N ASP A 13 9.80 5.24 10.91
CA ASP A 13 11.08 5.15 10.18
C ASP A 13 11.02 4.21 8.96
N LEU A 14 9.83 3.73 8.59
CA LEU A 14 9.66 2.83 7.45
C LEU A 14 10.19 3.46 6.16
N GLN A 15 11.19 2.83 5.54
CA GLN A 15 11.72 3.30 4.26
C GLN A 15 10.83 2.83 3.10
N ALA A 16 10.89 3.54 1.98
CA ALA A 16 10.04 3.26 0.83
C ALA A 16 10.29 1.87 0.21
N ASP A 17 11.52 1.38 0.30
CA ASP A 17 11.97 0.10 -0.27
C ASP A 17 11.94 -1.05 0.76
N THR A 18 11.52 -0.77 2.01
CA THR A 18 11.43 -1.79 3.05
C THR A 18 10.28 -2.74 2.76
N ASP A 19 10.59 -4.04 2.80
CA ASP A 19 9.60 -5.10 2.73
C ASP A 19 8.68 -5.06 3.95
N LEU A 20 7.39 -4.82 3.70
CA LEU A 20 6.39 -4.59 4.74
C LEU A 20 6.17 -5.85 5.58
N PHE A 21 6.21 -7.04 4.98
CA PHE A 21 5.99 -8.31 5.69
C PHE A 21 7.14 -8.61 6.65
N THR A 22 8.37 -8.42 6.19
CA THR A 22 9.58 -8.56 7.00
C THR A 22 9.59 -7.54 8.14
N HIS A 23 9.03 -6.36 7.91
CA HIS A 23 8.92 -5.28 8.91
C HIS A 23 7.72 -5.43 9.88
N GLY A 24 6.94 -6.52 9.77
CA GLY A 24 5.85 -6.83 10.71
C GLY A 24 4.44 -6.49 10.22
N LEU A 25 4.19 -6.42 8.92
CA LEU A 25 2.83 -6.33 8.37
C LEU A 25 2.01 -7.55 8.78
N THR A 26 0.92 -7.32 9.50
CA THR A 26 -0.06 -8.34 9.89
C THR A 26 -1.30 -8.29 9.00
N SER A 27 -2.18 -9.30 9.11
CA SER A 27 -3.47 -9.30 8.42
C SER A 27 -4.35 -8.11 8.76
N LEU A 28 -4.29 -7.61 10.00
CA LEU A 28 -5.03 -6.41 10.40
C LEU A 28 -4.46 -5.17 9.70
N ASN A 29 -3.13 -5.06 9.65
CA ASN A 29 -2.44 -3.98 8.94
C ASN A 29 -2.81 -4.01 7.45
N LEU A 30 -2.88 -5.20 6.84
CA LEU A 30 -3.32 -5.37 5.45
C LEU A 30 -4.73 -4.82 5.21
N ILE A 31 -5.69 -5.16 6.07
CA ILE A 31 -7.08 -4.67 5.96
C ILE A 31 -7.12 -3.15 6.10
N ARG A 32 -6.36 -2.58 7.05
CA ARG A 32 -6.26 -1.13 7.25
C ARG A 32 -5.61 -0.42 6.07
N LEU A 33 -4.56 -0.99 5.49
CA LEU A 33 -3.89 -0.47 4.31
C LEU A 33 -4.84 -0.43 3.12
N VAL A 34 -5.50 -1.54 2.82
CA VAL A 34 -6.46 -1.63 1.70
C VAL A 34 -7.59 -0.62 1.89
N GLY A 35 -8.15 -0.51 3.10
CA GLY A 35 -9.18 0.48 3.41
C GLY A 35 -8.70 1.91 3.18
N ALA A 36 -7.54 2.27 3.73
CA ALA A 36 -6.98 3.61 3.59
C ALA A 36 -6.69 3.99 2.12
N VAL A 37 -6.22 3.04 1.31
CA VAL A 37 -5.99 3.28 -0.12
C VAL A 37 -7.31 3.49 -0.86
N GLN A 38 -8.32 2.68 -0.58
CA GLN A 38 -9.66 2.79 -1.15
C GLN A 38 -10.32 4.13 -0.80
N GLU A 39 -10.24 4.56 0.45
CA GLU A 39 -10.82 5.83 0.92
C GLU A 39 -10.13 7.05 0.30
N ARG A 40 -8.81 7.00 0.15
CA ARG A 40 -8.03 8.16 -0.31
C ARG A 40 -8.00 8.33 -1.83
N TRP A 41 -7.97 7.23 -2.57
CA TRP A 41 -7.78 7.26 -4.03
C TRP A 41 -8.86 6.53 -4.82
N GLY A 42 -9.84 5.90 -4.16
CA GLY A 42 -10.83 5.08 -4.85
C GLY A 42 -10.27 3.75 -5.40
N ILE A 43 -9.01 3.42 -5.10
CA ILE A 43 -8.35 2.21 -5.60
C ILE A 43 -8.53 1.05 -4.62
N ARG A 44 -9.08 -0.06 -5.11
CA ARG A 44 -9.16 -1.30 -4.35
C ARG A 44 -7.87 -2.10 -4.50
N LEU A 45 -7.09 -2.19 -3.43
CA LEU A 45 -5.98 -3.14 -3.34
C LEU A 45 -6.46 -4.47 -2.77
N THR A 46 -5.79 -5.57 -3.14
CA THR A 46 -6.01 -6.90 -2.58
C THR A 46 -4.79 -7.35 -1.78
N GLY A 47 -4.95 -8.42 -0.99
CA GLY A 47 -3.81 -9.03 -0.29
C GLY A 47 -2.74 -9.56 -1.25
N LEU A 48 -3.14 -10.01 -2.44
CA LEU A 48 -2.22 -10.45 -3.48
C LEU A 48 -1.43 -9.28 -4.07
N ASP A 49 -2.09 -8.13 -4.30
CA ASP A 49 -1.39 -6.93 -4.76
C ASP A 49 -0.29 -6.51 -3.78
N VAL A 50 -0.57 -6.56 -2.47
CA VAL A 50 0.43 -6.23 -1.43
C VAL A 50 1.52 -7.29 -1.33
N HIS A 51 1.18 -8.56 -1.52
CA HIS A 51 2.18 -9.64 -1.53
C HIS A 51 3.15 -9.53 -2.71
N ASP A 52 2.65 -9.22 -3.90
CA ASP A 52 3.44 -9.06 -5.13
C ASP A 52 4.25 -7.74 -5.15
N HIS A 53 3.74 -6.72 -4.45
CA HIS A 53 4.34 -5.39 -4.31
C HIS A 53 4.60 -5.08 -2.84
N PRO A 54 5.56 -5.77 -2.17
CA PRO A 54 5.66 -5.75 -0.72
C PRO A 54 6.32 -4.49 -0.15
N THR A 55 6.60 -3.46 -0.96
CA THR A 55 7.21 -2.21 -0.51
C THR A 55 6.30 -1.00 -0.76
N ALA A 56 6.44 0.05 0.05
CA ALA A 56 5.67 1.27 -0.13
C ALA A 56 5.94 1.94 -1.50
N ARG A 57 7.15 1.78 -2.04
CA ARG A 57 7.52 2.24 -3.39
C ARG A 57 6.74 1.50 -4.46
N GLN A 58 6.74 0.17 -4.44
CA GLN A 58 6.03 -0.64 -5.43
C GLN A 58 4.51 -0.41 -5.35
N LEU A 59 3.94 -0.31 -4.14
CA LEU A 59 2.53 0.03 -3.96
C LEU A 59 2.17 1.41 -4.50
N THR A 60 3.09 2.37 -4.41
CA THR A 60 2.90 3.70 -5.01
C THR A 60 2.77 3.58 -6.52
N LEU A 61 3.70 2.87 -7.18
CA LEU A 61 3.66 2.64 -8.63
C LEU A 61 2.40 1.91 -9.08
N LEU A 62 1.96 0.90 -8.32
CA LEU A 62 0.73 0.16 -8.62
C LEU A 62 -0.49 1.08 -8.57
N VAL A 63 -0.61 1.90 -7.53
CA VAL A 63 -1.72 2.85 -7.39
C VAL A 63 -1.69 3.91 -8.49
N GLU A 64 -0.52 4.46 -8.82
CA GLU A 64 -0.36 5.40 -9.93
C GLU A 64 -0.78 4.78 -11.26
N SER A 65 -0.37 3.54 -11.53
CA SER A 65 -0.80 2.80 -12.73
C SER A 65 -2.32 2.65 -12.81
N ARG A 66 -2.99 2.31 -11.70
CA ARG A 66 -4.46 2.16 -11.67
C ARG A 66 -5.18 3.50 -11.82
N LEU A 67 -4.67 4.57 -11.21
CA LEU A 67 -5.23 5.93 -11.35
C LEU A 67 -5.16 6.43 -12.80
N ASN A 68 -4.02 6.21 -13.46
CA ASN A 68 -3.83 6.56 -14.85
C ASN A 68 -4.77 5.75 -15.77
N GLY A 69 -4.98 4.46 -15.48
CA GLY A 69 -5.92 3.61 -16.21
C GLY A 69 -7.40 3.99 -16.02
N GLN A 70 -7.76 4.58 -14.88
CA GLN A 70 -9.13 5.06 -14.61
C GLN A 70 -9.45 6.40 -15.25
N SER A 71 -8.44 7.22 -15.55
CA SER A 71 -8.62 8.55 -16.13
C SER A 71 -8.85 8.52 -17.65
N GLY A 72 -8.74 7.34 -18.28
CA GLY A 72 -8.89 7.15 -19.72
C GLY A 72 -10.17 6.42 -20.15
N ALA A 73 -11.15 6.25 -19.26
CA ALA A 73 -12.42 5.55 -19.52
C ALA A 73 -13.61 6.51 -19.54
#